data_AF-A0A350WX42-F1
#
_entry.id   AF-A0A350WX42-F1
#
_cell.length_a   1.000
_cell.length_b   1.000
_cell.length_c   1.000
_cell.angle_alpha   90.00
_cell.angle_beta   90.00
_cell.angle_gamma   90.00
#
_symmetry.space_group_name_H-M   'P 1'
#
loop_
_entity.id
_entity.type
_entity.pdbx_description
1 polymer ?
#
loop_
_entity_poly.entity_id
_entity_poly.type
_entity_poly.pdbx_seq_one_letter_code
_entity_poly.pdbx_strand_id
1 'polypeptide(L)'
;MNKKLQVTLYVITAYLTVFGFLFLFLPSVAEKVLATSLPDAALNMLYGQLSLTFAYTAFLAARGGDGLSKLSRVILALTTGHVVVFVYQLATGMLNFTQAGPPLIINTIFTVLLFLFRKDIKE
;
A
#
# COMPACT_ATOMS: atom_id res chain seq x y z
N MET A 1 -19.44 -8.32 5.78
CA MET A 1 -18.42 -7.86 4.83
C MET A 1 -18.54 -8.63 3.52
N ASN A 2 -18.44 -7.98 2.37
CA ASN A 2 -18.44 -8.64 1.06
C ASN A 2 -17.11 -9.42 0.85
N LYS A 3 -17.19 -10.64 0.30
CA LYS A 3 -15.99 -11.46 -0.04
C LYS A 3 -15.00 -10.69 -0.93
N LYS A 4 -15.50 -9.86 -1.85
CA LYS A 4 -14.63 -9.05 -2.73
C LYS A 4 -13.77 -8.07 -1.94
N LEU A 5 -14.38 -7.34 -0.99
CA LEU A 5 -13.65 -6.43 -0.10
C LEU A 5 -12.61 -7.19 0.74
N GLN A 6 -13.00 -8.34 1.29
CA GLN A 6 -12.11 -9.18 2.09
C GLN A 6 -10.88 -9.62 1.29
N VAL A 7 -11.07 -10.11 0.06
CA VAL A 7 -9.98 -10.50 -0.83
C VAL A 7 -9.09 -9.30 -1.15
N THR A 8 -9.65 -8.14 -1.50
CA THR A 8 -8.87 -6.92 -1.75
C THR A 8 -7.99 -6.57 -0.54
N LEU A 9 -8.53 -6.62 0.67
CA LEU A 9 -7.77 -6.32 1.90
C LEU A 9 -6.66 -7.35 2.16
N TYR A 10 -6.88 -8.64 1.91
CA TYR A 10 -5.82 -9.65 2.00
C TYR A 10 -4.73 -9.48 0.94
N VAL A 11 -5.09 -9.10 -0.29
CA VAL A 11 -4.10 -8.81 -1.34
C VAL A 11 -3.25 -7.59 -0.95
N ILE A 12 -3.88 -6.54 -0.41
CA ILE A 12 -3.16 -5.36 0.11
C ILE A 12 -2.25 -5.75 1.28
N THR A 13 -2.72 -6.62 2.18
CA THR A 13 -1.92 -7.16 3.29
C THR A 13 -0.66 -7.84 2.76
N ALA A 14 -0.80 -8.75 1.79
CA ALA A 14 0.33 -9.46 1.20
C ALA A 14 1.30 -8.50 0.52
N TYR A 15 0.79 -7.57 -0.29
CA TYR A 15 1.58 -6.56 -0.98
C TYR A 15 2.42 -5.72 0.00
N LEU A 16 1.78 -5.13 1.03
CA LEU A 16 2.46 -4.30 2.02
C LEU A 16 3.42 -5.12 2.90
N THR A 17 3.10 -6.38 3.19
CA THR A 17 3.99 -7.29 3.93
C THR A 17 5.27 -7.53 3.14
N VAL A 18 5.16 -7.83 1.85
CA VAL A 18 6.31 -8.07 0.98
C VAL A 18 7.20 -6.82 0.92
N PHE A 19 6.63 -5.64 0.68
CA PHE A 19 7.40 -4.40 0.66
C PHE A 19 8.03 -4.08 2.02
N GLY A 20 7.28 -4.23 3.11
CA GLY A 20 7.80 -4.01 4.45
C GLY A 20 8.97 -4.93 4.79
N PHE A 21 8.87 -6.20 4.43
CA PHE A 21 9.94 -7.17 4.62
C PHE A 21 11.16 -6.85 3.76
N LEU A 22 10.96 -6.49 2.49
CA LEU A 22 12.05 -6.10 1.59
C LEU A 22 12.80 -4.87 2.13
N PHE A 23 12.08 -3.83 2.57
CA PHE A 23 12.73 -2.64 3.14
C PHE A 23 13.48 -2.94 4.44
N LEU A 24 12.93 -3.77 5.34
CA LEU A 24 13.59 -4.07 6.61
C LEU A 24 14.80 -4.99 6.50
N PHE A 25 14.67 -6.06 5.71
CA PHE A 25 15.63 -7.18 5.77
C PHE A 25 16.42 -7.35 4.47
N LEU A 26 15.93 -6.85 3.34
CA LEU A 26 16.52 -7.08 2.01
C LEU A 26 16.58 -5.78 1.18
N PRO A 27 17.18 -4.68 1.69
CA PRO A 27 17.18 -3.38 1.01
C PRO A 27 17.79 -3.43 -0.40
N SER A 28 18.86 -4.21 -0.60
CA SER A 28 19.49 -4.38 -1.93
C SER A 28 18.57 -5.08 -2.95
N VAL A 29 17.59 -5.85 -2.49
CA VAL A 29 16.56 -6.44 -3.35
C VAL A 29 15.49 -5.41 -3.66
N ALA A 30 15.04 -4.64 -2.65
CA ALA A 30 14.09 -3.55 -2.83
C ALA A 30 14.58 -2.51 -3.86
N GLU A 31 15.87 -2.13 -3.83
CA GLU A 31 16.46 -1.21 -4.83
C GLU A 31 16.32 -1.72 -6.25
N LYS A 32 16.58 -3.02 -6.46
CA LYS A 32 16.47 -3.65 -7.78
C LYS A 32 15.03 -3.73 -8.25
N VAL A 33 14.11 -4.08 -7.34
CA VAL A 33 12.67 -4.17 -7.65
C VAL A 33 12.10 -2.80 -8.00
N LEU A 34 12.52 -1.74 -7.31
CA LEU A 34 12.03 -0.38 -7.51
C LEU A 34 12.81 0.41 -8.57
N ALA A 35 13.91 -0.16 -9.09
CA ALA A 35 14.84 0.49 -10.01
C ALA A 35 15.29 1.88 -9.52
N THR A 36 15.44 2.04 -8.20
CA THR A 36 15.79 3.30 -7.55
C THR A 36 16.64 3.05 -6.31
N SER A 37 17.51 4.00 -5.98
CA SER A 37 18.28 3.96 -4.74
C SER A 37 17.38 4.21 -3.54
N LEU A 38 17.59 3.45 -2.47
CA LEU A 38 16.88 3.69 -1.21
C LEU A 38 17.55 4.83 -0.43
N PRO A 39 16.80 5.50 0.46
CA PRO A 39 17.38 6.46 1.38
C PRO A 39 18.29 5.76 2.41
N ASP A 40 18.82 6.52 3.37
CA ASP A 40 19.65 5.98 4.44
C ASP A 40 18.95 4.84 5.21
N ALA A 41 19.76 4.00 5.85
CA ALA A 41 19.30 2.77 6.49
C ALA A 41 18.21 3.01 7.54
N ALA A 42 18.28 4.11 8.30
CA ALA A 42 17.30 4.40 9.34
C ALA A 42 15.94 4.76 8.72
N LEU A 43 15.93 5.61 7.69
CA LEU A 43 14.70 5.98 7.00
C LEU A 43 14.07 4.80 6.27
N ASN A 44 14.89 3.96 5.64
CA ASN A 44 14.42 2.75 4.97
C ASN A 44 13.80 1.74 5.96
N MET A 45 14.39 1.56 7.15
CA MET A 45 13.78 0.73 8.21
C MET A 45 12.43 1.28 8.66
N LEU A 46 12.29 2.61 8.77
CA LEU A 46 11.02 3.25 9.11
C LEU A 46 9.95 2.99 8.05
N TYR A 47 10.29 3.08 6.75
CA TYR A 47 9.38 2.74 5.66
C TYR A 47 8.94 1.28 5.70
N GLY A 48 9.85 0.37 6.04
CA GLY A 48 9.52 -1.02 6.22
C GLY A 48 8.57 -1.26 7.40
N GLN A 49 8.82 -0.64 8.56
CA GLN A 49 7.93 -0.71 9.72
C GLN A 49 6.54 -0.15 9.42
N LEU A 50 6.45 1.02 8.76
CA LEU A 50 5.16 1.61 8.36
C LEU A 50 4.41 0.68 7.41
N SER A 51 5.09 0.11 6.42
CA SER A 51 4.50 -0.84 5.48
C SER A 51 3.93 -2.08 6.20
N LEU A 52 4.68 -2.67 7.14
CA LEU A 52 4.20 -3.80 7.95
C LEU A 52 3.01 -3.40 8.86
N THR A 53 3.02 -2.20 9.42
CA THR A 53 1.93 -1.70 10.26
C THR A 53 0.63 -1.55 9.45
N PHE A 54 0.72 -1.00 8.25
CA PHE A 54 -0.44 -0.90 7.36
C PHE A 54 -0.86 -2.26 6.79
N ALA A 55 0.08 -3.19 6.59
CA ALA A 55 -0.25 -4.57 6.26
C ALA A 55 -1.10 -5.23 7.36
N TYR A 56 -0.69 -5.08 8.62
CA TYR A 56 -1.45 -5.58 9.75
C TYR A 56 -2.81 -4.89 9.89
N THR A 57 -2.88 -3.58 9.62
CA THR A 57 -4.15 -2.83 9.59
C THR A 57 -5.10 -3.38 8.52
N ALA A 58 -4.59 -3.66 7.32
CA ALA A 58 -5.36 -4.28 6.24
C ALA A 58 -5.82 -5.70 6.60
N PHE A 59 -4.96 -6.47 7.27
CA PHE A 59 -5.28 -7.80 7.76
C PHE A 59 -6.42 -7.77 8.79
N LEU A 60 -6.34 -6.87 9.77
CA LEU A 60 -7.40 -6.70 10.76
C LEU A 60 -8.71 -6.28 10.10
N ALA A 61 -8.67 -5.35 9.15
CA ALA A 61 -9.84 -5.00 8.36
C ALA A 61 -10.40 -6.23 7.63
N ALA A 62 -9.55 -7.07 7.03
CA ALA A 62 -9.96 -8.28 6.32
C ALA A 62 -10.62 -9.34 7.23
N ARG A 63 -10.43 -9.28 8.54
CA ARG A 63 -11.12 -10.16 9.50
C ARG A 63 -12.50 -9.64 9.91
N GLY A 64 -12.83 -8.39 9.58
CA GLY A 64 -14.11 -7.77 9.92
C GLY A 64 -14.19 -7.29 11.37
N GLY A 65 -15.42 -7.22 11.91
CA GLY A 65 -15.71 -6.70 13.26
C GLY A 65 -15.92 -5.18 13.31
N ASP A 66 -16.06 -4.64 14.52
CA ASP A 66 -16.48 -3.25 14.78
C ASP A 66 -15.53 -2.19 14.19
N GLY A 67 -14.27 -2.57 13.94
CA GLY A 67 -13.26 -1.70 13.32
C GLY A 67 -13.29 -1.65 11.79
N LEU A 68 -13.99 -2.57 11.12
CA LEU A 68 -13.90 -2.77 9.67
C LEU A 68 -14.05 -1.47 8.87
N SER A 69 -15.13 -0.71 9.11
CA SER A 69 -15.41 0.51 8.33
C SER A 69 -14.27 1.53 8.45
N LYS A 70 -13.76 1.73 9.67
CA LYS A 70 -12.68 2.68 9.97
C LYS A 70 -11.34 2.20 9.40
N LEU A 71 -10.98 0.93 9.62
CA LEU A 71 -9.73 0.39 9.10
C LEU A 71 -9.71 0.36 7.56
N SER A 72 -10.83 0.00 6.91
CA SER A 72 -10.93 0.11 5.45
C SER A 72 -10.85 1.56 4.95
N ARG A 73 -11.30 2.57 5.72
CA ARG A 73 -11.05 4.00 5.38
C ARG A 73 -9.56 4.33 5.45
N VAL A 74 -8.86 3.86 6.49
CA VAL A 74 -7.43 4.08 6.64
C VAL A 74 -6.66 3.50 5.45
N ILE A 75 -6.95 2.27 5.05
CA ILE A 75 -6.28 1.65 3.89
C ILE A 75 -6.64 2.37 2.58
N LEU A 76 -7.89 2.81 2.41
CA LEU A 76 -8.28 3.60 1.24
C LEU A 76 -7.52 4.94 1.19
N ALA A 77 -7.38 5.63 2.32
CA ALA A 77 -6.61 6.86 2.41
C ALA A 77 -5.13 6.62 2.08
N LEU A 78 -4.55 5.52 2.57
CA LEU A 78 -3.18 5.11 2.26
C LEU A 78 -2.97 4.91 0.76
N THR A 79 -3.79 4.07 0.11
CA THR A 79 -3.61 3.77 -1.33
C THR A 79 -3.86 5.01 -2.19
N THR A 80 -4.83 5.85 -1.81
CA THR A 80 -5.09 7.13 -2.49
C THR A 80 -3.91 8.08 -2.32
N GLY A 81 -3.34 8.17 -1.11
CA GLY A 81 -2.15 8.96 -0.83
C GLY A 81 -0.96 8.53 -1.68
N HIS A 82 -0.71 7.23 -1.81
CA HIS A 82 0.34 6.72 -2.71
C HIS A 82 0.12 7.15 -4.16
N VAL A 83 -1.12 7.06 -4.68
CA VAL A 83 -1.43 7.53 -6.04
C VAL A 83 -1.07 9.00 -6.20
N VAL A 84 -1.48 9.85 -5.26
CA VAL A 84 -1.17 11.30 -5.30
C VAL A 84 0.34 11.53 -5.29
N VAL A 85 1.08 10.85 -4.41
CA VAL A 85 2.54 10.99 -4.30
C VAL A 85 3.25 10.55 -5.58
N PHE A 86 2.90 9.39 -6.14
CA PHE A 86 3.56 8.91 -7.36
C PHE A 86 3.21 9.78 -8.58
N VAL A 87 1.97 10.28 -8.69
CA VAL A 87 1.59 11.23 -9.73
C VAL A 87 2.41 12.52 -9.60
N TYR A 88 2.57 13.04 -8.38
CA TYR A 88 3.40 14.22 -8.13
C TYR A 88 4.87 13.99 -8.51
N GLN A 89 5.46 12.85 -8.11
CA GLN A 89 6.84 12.49 -8.45
C GLN A 89 7.07 12.38 -9.97
N LEU A 90 6.09 11.83 -10.71
CA LEU A 90 6.13 11.80 -12.17
C LEU A 90 5.99 13.19 -12.79
N ALA A 91 5.03 13.99 -12.30
CA ALA A 91 4.77 15.34 -12.82
C ALA A 91 5.94 16.30 -12.61
N THR A 92 6.72 16.09 -11.56
CA THR A 92 7.90 16.91 -11.21
C THR A 92 9.21 16.38 -11.79
N GLY A 93 9.20 15.22 -12.45
CA GLY A 93 10.40 14.57 -12.98
C GLY A 93 11.32 13.97 -11.92
N MET A 94 10.84 13.82 -10.67
CA MET A 94 11.62 13.28 -9.56
C MET A 94 11.88 11.77 -9.74
N LEU A 95 10.91 11.06 -10.30
CA LEU A 95 11.04 9.68 -10.77
C LEU A 95 10.52 9.58 -12.19
N ASN A 96 11.03 8.61 -12.95
CA ASN A 96 10.47 8.27 -14.26
C ASN A 96 9.38 7.18 -14.13
N PHE A 97 8.73 6.85 -15.25
CA PHE A 97 7.65 5.87 -15.27
C PHE A 97 8.11 4.44 -14.95
N THR A 98 9.36 4.06 -15.23
CA THR A 98 9.82 2.71 -14.88
C THR A 98 9.99 2.54 -13.37
N GLN A 99 10.27 3.63 -12.65
CA GLN A 99 10.41 3.66 -11.19
C GLN A 99 9.07 3.82 -10.46
N ALA A 100 8.23 4.77 -10.88
CA ALA A 100 6.99 5.11 -10.19
C ALA A 100 5.72 4.49 -10.81
N GLY A 101 5.78 4.07 -12.07
CA GLY A 101 4.64 3.54 -12.82
C GLY A 101 4.06 2.24 -12.24
N PRO A 102 4.87 1.19 -12.00
CA PRO A 102 4.37 -0.05 -11.39
C PRO A 102 3.67 0.16 -10.03
N PRO A 103 4.27 0.86 -9.04
CA PRO A 103 3.58 1.10 -7.77
C PRO A 103 2.37 2.03 -7.92
N LEU A 104 2.39 3.02 -8.83
CA LEU A 104 1.24 3.87 -9.13
C LEU A 104 0.04 3.06 -9.63
N ILE A 105 0.25 2.19 -10.62
CA ILE A 105 -0.82 1.37 -11.22
C ILE A 105 -1.45 0.47 -10.15
N ILE A 106 -0.63 -0.21 -9.36
CA ILE A 106 -1.11 -1.12 -8.30
C ILE A 106 -1.92 -0.36 -7.26
N ASN A 107 -1.44 0.78 -6.77
CA ASN A 107 -2.17 1.59 -5.78
C ASN A 107 -3.44 2.21 -6.36
N THR A 108 -3.46 2.53 -7.66
CA THR A 108 -4.67 2.97 -8.35
C THR A 108 -5.72 1.87 -8.37
N ILE A 109 -5.33 0.64 -8.72
CA ILE A 109 -6.22 -0.53 -8.68
C ILE A 109 -6.77 -0.75 -7.27
N PHE A 110 -5.91 -0.77 -6.25
CA PHE A 110 -6.36 -0.95 -4.86
C PHE A 110 -7.31 0.15 -4.41
N THR A 111 -7.04 1.41 -4.77
CA THR A 111 -7.91 2.55 -4.47
C THR A 111 -9.28 2.36 -5.10
N VAL A 112 -9.35 1.99 -6.38
CA VAL A 112 -10.62 1.74 -7.07
C VAL A 112 -11.37 0.57 -6.44
N LEU A 113 -10.71 -0.56 -6.20
CA LEU A 113 -11.34 -1.75 -5.60
C LEU A 113 -11.88 -1.45 -4.19
N LEU A 114 -11.11 -0.75 -3.36
CA LEU A 114 -11.55 -0.33 -2.04
C LEU A 114 -12.70 0.67 -2.13
N PHE A 115 -12.61 1.67 -3.00
CA PHE A 115 -13.67 2.66 -3.17
C PHE A 115 -15.00 2.01 -3.58
N LEU A 116 -14.95 1.02 -4.47
CA LEU A 116 -16.14 0.29 -4.93
C LEU A 116 -16.68 -0.66 -3.84
N PHE A 117 -15.84 -1.55 -3.30
CA PHE A 117 -16.31 -2.61 -2.41
C PHE A 117 -16.54 -2.16 -0.96
N ARG A 118 -15.98 -1.01 -0.55
CA ARG A 118 -16.22 -0.43 0.78
C ARG A 118 -17.63 0.15 0.92
N LYS A 119 -18.30 0.52 -0.19
CA LYS A 119 -19.70 1.02 -0.17
C LYS A 119 -20.69 0.01 0.41
N ASP A 120 -20.33 -1.27 0.42
CA ASP A 120 -21.16 -2.36 0.94
C ASP A 120 -21.05 -2.52 2.48
N ILE A 121 -20.23 -1.72 3.16
CA ILE A 121 -20.15 -1.74 4.61
C ILE A 121 -21.32 -0.91 5.14
N LYS A 122 -22.36 -1.59 5.67
CA LYS A 122 -23.40 -0.93 6.47
C LYS A 122 -22.71 -0.31 7.70
N GLU A 123 -22.80 1.00 7.84
CA GLU A 123 -22.40 1.70 9.07
C GLU A 123 -23.33 1.33 10.23
#